data_AF-A0A433TC36-F1
#
_entry.id   AF-A0A433TC36-F1
#
_cell.length_a   1.000
_cell.length_b   1.000
_cell.length_c   1.000
_cell.angle_alpha   90.00
_cell.angle_beta   90.00
_cell.angle_gamma   90.00
#
_symmetry.space_group_name_H-M   'P 1'
#
loop_
_entity.id
_entity.type
_entity.pdbx_description
1 polymer ?
#
loop_
_entity_poly.entity_id
_entity_poly.type
_entity_poly.pdbx_seq_one_letter_code
_entity_poly.pdbx_strand_id
1 'polypeptide(L)'
;MALPTMTGYWSSRKNIYEQAIVSQRNREDDFRNKWSDTANYFKKSDVRAAKQNAWSSTQAFQDRCMSAYEESVDRDVKSSNLKRRRDKLGRLLAEENQAFQDELKGLSRPSTARLEDMKARADGLKSAREEKRQKLAEEKLYQHWRENNPELRKAESEMLNEHVVGEWGDQMCEKEERLESARQENEVFARQMEEERLAALELERQREEARLTEQKSLKEVLREQMLEFKTREAEAKQWRLHQEELMRQKWELEQIEEQQRQREEERRKKDLGRALLRQHKAQMMRKSRVIQEELEQDRQLLESLIEKETENATLQTARREQSRADAQWMKQVIEDQLKLEKAREAELDMLYQEEAARMWQKRESEWEKERQARQRLMAEVLEERQAQISDQLHELQQQQEESLVRREELVREMELAQREARQEEEDRERGKLTTRVDLEEQMHNRQRQEAEARERERFELRHERKEEEDYEDLLRQETQRMRLQGFTPRDHSRKQAWM
;
A
#
# COMPACT_ATOMS: atom_id res chain seq x y z
N MET A 1 -39.72 184.29 -54.91
CA MET A 1 -39.63 184.69 -53.49
C MET A 1 -38.68 183.71 -52.84
N ALA A 2 -37.42 184.09 -52.64
CA ALA A 2 -36.92 184.86 -51.49
C ALA A 2 -36.67 183.95 -50.27
N LEU A 3 -35.44 184.02 -49.76
CA LEU A 3 -35.11 183.98 -48.33
C LEU A 3 -36.01 184.96 -47.51
N PRO A 4 -36.05 184.91 -46.16
CA PRO A 4 -35.30 184.02 -45.24
C PRO A 4 -36.16 183.38 -44.12
N THR A 5 -35.71 182.25 -43.52
CA THR A 5 -35.62 182.04 -42.04
C THR A 5 -35.16 180.62 -41.65
N MET A 6 -34.11 180.60 -40.83
CA MET A 6 -33.63 179.65 -39.81
C MET A 6 -33.72 178.11 -39.98
N THR A 7 -32.51 177.55 -40.11
CA THR A 7 -31.88 176.36 -39.50
C THR A 7 -32.56 175.68 -38.29
N GLY A 8 -32.39 174.37 -38.03
CA GLY A 8 -31.48 173.43 -38.70
C GLY A 8 -31.60 172.00 -38.17
N TYR A 9 -31.89 171.05 -39.06
CA TYR A 9 -31.98 169.61 -38.84
C TYR A 9 -31.70 168.86 -40.20
N TRP A 10 -30.69 167.96 -40.22
CA TRP A 10 -30.50 166.66 -40.96
C TRP A 10 -30.22 166.51 -42.51
N SER A 11 -28.90 166.41 -42.86
CA SER A 11 -28.14 165.45 -43.77
C SER A 11 -28.39 165.19 -45.30
N SER A 12 -27.31 164.84 -46.08
CA SER A 12 -27.16 164.89 -47.58
C SER A 12 -26.40 163.73 -48.33
N ARG A 13 -26.52 163.68 -49.71
CA ARG A 13 -25.63 163.22 -50.88
C ARG A 13 -25.73 161.80 -51.57
N LYS A 14 -26.27 161.68 -52.84
CA LYS A 14 -26.01 160.69 -53.98
C LYS A 14 -27.04 160.87 -55.16
N ASN A 15 -26.70 161.17 -56.46
CA ASN A 15 -27.67 161.03 -57.60
C ASN A 15 -27.25 161.20 -59.12
N ILE A 16 -25.98 161.27 -59.58
CA ILE A 16 -25.68 161.75 -60.98
C ILE A 16 -25.23 160.68 -62.02
N TYR A 17 -24.66 159.52 -61.63
CA TYR A 17 -23.97 158.62 -62.58
C TYR A 17 -24.86 157.63 -63.37
N GLU A 18 -26.09 157.36 -62.93
CA GLU A 18 -26.91 156.30 -63.54
C GLU A 18 -27.47 156.66 -64.92
N GLN A 19 -27.67 157.94 -65.22
CA GLN A 19 -28.37 158.34 -66.45
C GLN A 19 -27.56 158.10 -67.74
N ALA A 20 -26.23 158.12 -67.71
CA ALA A 20 -25.42 158.05 -68.93
C ALA A 20 -25.31 156.65 -69.56
N ILE A 21 -25.29 155.59 -68.74
CA ILE A 21 -25.04 154.20 -69.19
C ILE A 21 -26.22 153.65 -70.01
N VAL A 22 -27.43 154.10 -69.71
CA VAL A 22 -28.66 153.54 -70.30
C VAL A 22 -28.79 153.91 -71.79
N SER A 23 -28.38 155.11 -72.20
CA SER A 23 -28.59 155.56 -73.59
C SER A 23 -27.73 154.83 -74.63
N GLN A 24 -26.52 154.36 -74.27
CA GLN A 24 -25.62 153.74 -75.25
C GLN A 24 -26.06 152.32 -75.64
N ARG A 25 -26.54 151.52 -74.67
CA ARG A 25 -26.99 150.14 -74.91
C ARG A 25 -28.13 150.05 -75.93
N ASN A 26 -29.09 150.97 -75.85
CA ASN A 26 -30.29 150.90 -76.68
C ASN A 26 -29.99 150.99 -78.19
N ARG A 27 -28.90 151.67 -78.58
CA ARG A 27 -28.59 151.89 -80.00
C ARG A 27 -27.97 150.67 -80.68
N GLU A 28 -27.17 149.89 -79.96
CA GLU A 28 -26.51 148.70 -80.54
C GLU A 28 -27.47 147.53 -80.71
N ASP A 29 -28.42 147.37 -79.79
CA ASP A 29 -29.43 146.29 -79.87
C ASP A 29 -30.35 146.45 -81.09
N ASP A 30 -30.74 147.68 -81.43
CA ASP A 30 -31.64 147.94 -82.56
C ASP A 30 -31.06 147.52 -83.92
N PHE A 31 -29.74 147.64 -84.10
CA PHE A 31 -29.11 147.34 -85.39
C PHE A 31 -28.98 145.83 -85.62
N ARG A 32 -28.66 145.05 -84.57
CA ARG A 32 -28.56 143.59 -84.65
C ARG A 32 -29.91 142.93 -84.93
N ASN A 33 -30.97 143.41 -84.30
CA ASN A 33 -32.29 142.79 -84.41
C ASN A 33 -32.83 142.84 -85.85
N LYS A 34 -32.63 143.95 -86.57
CA LYS A 34 -33.15 144.12 -87.93
C LYS A 34 -32.56 143.12 -88.94
N TRP A 35 -31.27 142.81 -88.84
CA TRP A 35 -30.61 141.87 -89.77
C TRP A 35 -30.90 140.40 -89.45
N SER A 36 -31.04 140.05 -88.16
CA SER A 36 -31.46 138.70 -87.79
C SER A 36 -32.89 138.40 -88.23
N ASP A 37 -33.77 139.40 -88.21
CA ASP A 37 -35.18 139.22 -88.55
C ASP A 37 -35.39 138.93 -90.04
N THR A 38 -34.66 139.60 -90.92
CA THR A 38 -34.76 139.38 -92.38
C THR A 38 -34.22 138.01 -92.79
N ALA A 39 -33.06 137.60 -92.26
CA ALA A 39 -32.50 136.28 -92.53
C ALA A 39 -33.40 135.13 -92.01
N ASN A 40 -34.04 135.34 -90.85
CA ASN A 40 -34.98 134.39 -90.29
C ASN A 40 -36.29 134.29 -91.08
N TYR A 41 -36.71 135.36 -91.75
CA TYR A 41 -37.94 135.37 -92.55
C TYR A 41 -37.85 134.41 -93.75
N PHE A 42 -36.78 134.48 -94.54
CA PHE A 42 -36.63 133.62 -95.72
C PHE A 42 -36.43 132.13 -95.36
N LYS A 43 -35.62 131.82 -94.33
CA LYS A 43 -35.50 130.44 -93.83
C LYS A 43 -36.84 129.86 -93.36
N LYS A 44 -37.70 130.67 -92.73
CA LYS A 44 -39.04 130.22 -92.29
C LYS A 44 -39.98 130.00 -93.48
N SER A 45 -39.86 130.80 -94.54
CA SER A 45 -40.67 130.63 -95.76
C SER A 45 -40.38 129.30 -96.46
N ASP A 46 -39.10 128.96 -96.66
CA ASP A 46 -38.70 127.73 -97.36
C ASP A 46 -39.13 126.46 -96.61
N VAL A 47 -38.99 126.44 -95.29
CA VAL A 47 -39.46 125.31 -94.46
C VAL A 47 -40.99 125.20 -94.50
N ARG A 48 -41.70 126.33 -94.52
CA ARG A 48 -43.18 126.32 -94.62
C ARG A 48 -43.63 125.77 -95.98
N ALA A 49 -43.03 126.22 -97.07
CA ALA A 49 -43.37 125.73 -98.41
C ALA A 49 -43.13 124.22 -98.55
N ALA A 50 -41.97 123.72 -98.06
CA ALA A 50 -41.65 122.30 -98.11
C ALA A 50 -42.59 121.42 -97.26
N LYS A 51 -42.93 121.88 -96.04
CA LYS A 51 -43.87 121.13 -95.17
C LYS A 51 -45.31 121.21 -95.68
N GLN A 52 -45.72 122.33 -96.27
CA GLN A 52 -47.06 122.47 -96.81
C GLN A 52 -47.29 121.50 -97.98
N ASN A 53 -46.30 121.31 -98.85
CA ASN A 53 -46.36 120.28 -99.89
C ASN A 53 -46.39 118.84 -99.32
N ALA A 54 -45.67 118.56 -98.23
CA ALA A 54 -45.68 117.25 -97.60
C ALA A 54 -47.01 116.94 -96.87
N TRP A 55 -47.68 117.96 -96.33
CA TRP A 55 -48.96 117.80 -95.65
C TRP A 55 -50.15 117.77 -96.61
N SER A 56 -50.02 118.33 -97.81
CA SER A 56 -51.08 118.29 -98.82
C SER A 56 -51.05 117.04 -99.71
N SER A 57 -50.10 116.11 -99.54
CA SER A 57 -50.08 114.88 -100.33
C SER A 57 -51.02 113.81 -99.72
N THR A 58 -51.83 113.20 -100.58
CA THR A 58 -52.89 112.26 -100.16
C THR A 58 -52.37 111.00 -99.48
N GLN A 59 -51.09 110.64 -99.69
CA GLN A 59 -50.46 109.44 -99.12
C GLN A 59 -50.08 109.59 -97.64
N ALA A 60 -49.78 110.81 -97.15
CA ALA A 60 -49.36 111.01 -95.76
C ALA A 60 -50.52 110.92 -94.74
N PHE A 61 -51.76 111.09 -95.19
CA PHE A 61 -52.93 111.06 -94.31
C PHE A 61 -53.36 109.63 -93.91
N GLN A 62 -53.25 108.66 -94.82
CA GLN A 62 -53.68 107.28 -94.53
C GLN A 62 -52.74 106.55 -93.56
N ASP A 63 -51.43 106.66 -93.73
CA ASP A 63 -50.46 105.93 -92.88
C ASP A 63 -50.37 106.48 -91.44
N ARG A 64 -50.68 107.77 -91.21
CA ARG A 64 -50.50 108.41 -89.90
C ARG A 64 -51.71 108.31 -88.97
N CYS A 65 -52.92 108.20 -89.50
CA CYS A 65 -54.13 108.24 -88.67
C CYS A 65 -54.61 106.85 -88.23
N MET A 66 -54.41 105.81 -89.05
CA MET A 66 -54.89 104.47 -88.70
C MET A 66 -53.85 103.65 -87.90
N SER A 67 -52.58 103.62 -88.33
CA SER A 67 -51.54 102.81 -87.67
C SER A 67 -51.14 103.32 -86.27
N ALA A 68 -51.14 104.65 -86.07
CA ALA A 68 -50.79 105.26 -84.78
C ALA A 68 -51.88 105.09 -83.71
N TYR A 69 -53.15 104.94 -84.13
CA TYR A 69 -54.26 104.71 -83.20
C TYR A 69 -54.21 103.30 -82.62
N GLU A 70 -53.99 102.28 -83.46
CA GLU A 70 -53.92 100.88 -83.03
C GLU A 70 -52.75 100.62 -82.05
N GLU A 71 -51.57 101.20 -82.30
CA GLU A 71 -50.45 101.10 -81.35
C GLU A 71 -50.66 101.85 -80.02
N SER A 72 -51.51 102.90 -80.01
CA SER A 72 -51.84 103.64 -78.79
C SER A 72 -52.77 102.83 -77.89
N VAL A 73 -53.77 102.16 -78.48
CA VAL A 73 -54.73 101.32 -77.76
C VAL A 73 -54.02 100.11 -77.11
N ASP A 74 -53.11 99.46 -77.83
CA ASP A 74 -52.35 98.32 -77.29
C ASP A 74 -51.39 98.70 -76.15
N ARG A 75 -50.80 99.90 -76.20
CA ARG A 75 -49.99 100.44 -75.08
C ARG A 75 -50.84 100.74 -73.86
N ASP A 76 -52.02 101.32 -74.04
CA ASP A 76 -52.93 101.63 -72.94
C ASP A 76 -53.47 100.35 -72.26
N VAL A 77 -53.80 99.32 -73.04
CA VAL A 77 -54.22 98.03 -72.48
C VAL A 77 -53.10 97.37 -71.68
N LYS A 78 -51.85 97.35 -72.18
CA LYS A 78 -50.70 96.79 -71.43
C LYS A 78 -50.40 97.59 -70.16
N SER A 79 -50.48 98.93 -70.21
CA SER A 79 -50.24 99.79 -69.04
C SER A 79 -51.32 99.62 -67.97
N SER A 80 -52.59 99.47 -68.36
CA SER A 80 -53.70 99.24 -67.42
C SER A 80 -53.59 97.88 -66.73
N ASN A 81 -53.19 96.83 -67.46
CA ASN A 81 -52.96 95.50 -66.88
C ASN A 81 -51.76 95.47 -65.93
N LEU A 82 -50.68 96.21 -66.23
CA LEU A 82 -49.53 96.35 -65.33
C LEU A 82 -49.92 97.11 -64.04
N LYS A 83 -50.70 98.19 -64.15
CA LYS A 83 -51.25 98.91 -62.99
C LYS A 83 -52.12 98.01 -62.13
N ARG A 84 -53.05 97.25 -62.74
CA ARG A 84 -53.88 96.26 -62.00
C ARG A 84 -53.06 95.22 -61.24
N ARG A 85 -51.97 94.69 -61.84
CA ARG A 85 -51.07 93.77 -61.12
C ARG A 85 -50.33 94.45 -59.97
N ARG A 86 -49.84 95.68 -60.16
CA ARG A 86 -49.17 96.46 -59.11
C ARG A 86 -50.11 96.80 -57.96
N ASP A 87 -51.34 97.20 -58.24
CA ASP A 87 -52.33 97.50 -57.20
C ASP A 87 -52.73 96.25 -56.42
N LYS A 88 -52.84 95.08 -57.09
CA LYS A 88 -53.10 93.80 -56.42
C LYS A 88 -51.94 93.40 -55.51
N LEU A 89 -50.70 93.53 -55.99
CA LEU A 89 -49.51 93.25 -55.17
C LEU A 89 -49.41 94.23 -54.00
N GLY A 90 -49.71 95.51 -54.23
CA GLY A 90 -49.72 96.54 -53.18
C GLY A 90 -50.73 96.26 -52.08
N ARG A 91 -51.92 95.75 -52.41
CA ARG A 91 -52.90 95.30 -51.41
C ARG A 91 -52.40 94.12 -50.59
N LEU A 92 -51.86 93.09 -51.25
CA LEU A 92 -51.30 91.91 -50.54
C LEU A 92 -50.16 92.30 -49.59
N LEU A 93 -49.23 93.16 -50.04
CA LEU A 93 -48.15 93.65 -49.19
C LEU A 93 -48.65 94.55 -48.06
N ALA A 94 -49.73 95.31 -48.26
CA ALA A 94 -50.35 96.11 -47.20
C ALA A 94 -51.02 95.20 -46.16
N GLU A 95 -51.76 94.18 -46.59
CA GLU A 95 -52.38 93.18 -45.72
C GLU A 95 -51.33 92.40 -44.92
N GLU A 96 -50.24 91.95 -45.55
CA GLU A 96 -49.11 91.30 -44.86
C GLU A 96 -48.45 92.24 -43.85
N ASN A 97 -48.18 93.50 -44.23
CA ASN A 97 -47.63 94.49 -43.29
C ASN A 97 -48.56 94.77 -42.12
N GLN A 98 -49.88 94.80 -42.34
CA GLN A 98 -50.86 94.99 -41.28
C GLN A 98 -50.89 93.78 -40.33
N ALA A 99 -50.88 92.56 -40.89
CA ALA A 99 -50.79 91.33 -40.12
C ALA A 99 -49.51 91.28 -39.25
N PHE A 100 -48.34 91.63 -39.81
CA PHE A 100 -47.11 91.70 -39.02
C PHE A 100 -47.15 92.80 -37.95
N GLN A 101 -47.78 93.95 -38.22
CA GLN A 101 -47.95 94.99 -37.20
C GLN A 101 -48.87 94.53 -36.05
N ASP A 102 -49.91 93.78 -36.36
CA ASP A 102 -50.83 93.25 -35.35
C ASP A 102 -50.19 92.10 -34.56
N GLU A 103 -49.38 91.24 -35.19
CA GLU A 103 -48.55 90.26 -34.49
C GLU A 103 -47.54 90.92 -33.56
N LEU A 104 -46.87 92.00 -34.00
CA LEU A 104 -45.93 92.75 -33.14
C LEU A 104 -46.64 93.45 -31.97
N LYS A 105 -47.84 93.98 -32.18
CA LYS A 105 -48.68 94.52 -31.08
C LYS A 105 -49.13 93.41 -30.13
N GLY A 106 -49.48 92.23 -30.64
CA GLY A 106 -49.88 91.06 -29.86
C GLY A 106 -48.76 90.37 -29.09
N LEU A 107 -47.51 90.47 -29.57
CA LEU A 107 -46.32 89.91 -28.92
C LEU A 107 -45.82 90.77 -27.74
N SER A 108 -46.20 92.04 -27.67
CA SER A 108 -45.91 92.90 -26.52
C SER A 108 -46.85 92.58 -25.35
N ARG A 109 -46.57 91.47 -24.64
CA ARG A 109 -47.24 91.18 -23.36
C ARG A 109 -47.01 92.34 -22.37
N PRO A 110 -48.05 92.82 -21.65
CA PRO A 110 -47.85 93.78 -20.56
C PRO A 110 -46.85 93.24 -19.54
N SER A 111 -45.89 94.06 -19.12
CA SER A 111 -44.89 93.71 -18.09
C SER A 111 -45.53 93.18 -16.79
N THR A 112 -46.77 93.62 -16.49
CA THR A 112 -47.55 93.22 -15.32
C THR A 112 -47.95 91.74 -15.31
N ALA A 113 -48.41 91.18 -16.44
CA ALA A 113 -48.82 89.77 -16.52
C ALA A 113 -47.64 88.81 -16.33
N ARG A 114 -46.44 89.17 -16.80
CA ARG A 114 -45.22 88.38 -16.59
C ARG A 114 -44.79 88.36 -15.11
N LEU A 115 -45.01 89.46 -14.38
CA LEU A 115 -44.73 89.55 -12.95
C LEU A 115 -45.71 88.73 -12.11
N GLU A 116 -46.99 88.69 -12.50
CA GLU A 116 -48.02 87.87 -11.84
C GLU A 116 -47.75 86.37 -12.02
N ASP A 117 -47.37 85.92 -13.22
CA ASP A 117 -46.95 84.53 -13.46
C ASP A 117 -45.71 84.14 -12.63
N MET A 118 -44.73 85.05 -12.50
CA MET A 118 -43.56 84.81 -11.66
C MET A 118 -43.92 84.76 -10.17
N LYS A 119 -44.84 85.61 -9.70
CA LYS A 119 -45.37 85.56 -8.33
C LYS A 119 -46.11 84.26 -8.06
N ALA A 120 -47.03 83.84 -8.94
CA ALA A 120 -47.76 82.58 -8.80
C ALA A 120 -46.83 81.36 -8.76
N ARG A 121 -45.77 81.33 -9.59
CA ARG A 121 -44.74 80.28 -9.53
C ARG A 121 -43.93 80.32 -8.23
N ALA A 122 -43.56 81.51 -7.76
CA ALA A 122 -42.81 81.65 -6.51
C ALA A 122 -43.66 81.23 -5.30
N ASP A 123 -44.95 81.59 -5.28
CA ASP A 123 -45.88 81.21 -4.23
C ASP A 123 -46.18 79.70 -4.27
N GLY A 124 -46.29 79.09 -5.45
CA GLY A 124 -46.38 77.64 -5.61
C GLY A 124 -45.13 76.88 -5.12
N LEU A 125 -43.93 77.44 -5.33
CA LEU A 125 -42.70 76.85 -4.78
C LEU A 125 -42.61 77.04 -3.26
N LYS A 126 -43.11 78.16 -2.72
CA LYS A 126 -43.19 78.39 -1.27
C LYS A 126 -44.16 77.42 -0.61
N SER A 127 -45.37 77.23 -1.16
CA SER A 127 -46.34 76.28 -0.62
C SER A 127 -45.84 74.84 -0.66
N ALA A 128 -45.22 74.40 -1.76
CA ALA A 128 -44.64 73.05 -1.84
C ALA A 128 -43.46 72.83 -0.85
N ARG A 129 -42.65 73.87 -0.60
CA ARG A 129 -41.60 73.82 0.44
C ARG A 129 -42.19 73.80 1.85
N GLU A 130 -43.26 74.54 2.09
CA GLU A 130 -43.97 74.52 3.37
C GLU A 130 -44.62 73.15 3.62
N GLU A 131 -45.29 72.57 2.62
CA GLU A 131 -45.92 71.26 2.73
C GLU A 131 -44.89 70.15 3.01
N LYS A 132 -43.73 70.17 2.33
CA LYS A 132 -42.63 69.23 2.62
C LYS A 132 -42.08 69.41 4.04
N ARG A 133 -41.97 70.66 4.51
CA ARG A 133 -41.53 70.95 5.88
C ARG A 133 -42.56 70.45 6.90
N GLN A 134 -43.85 70.65 6.63
CA GLN A 134 -44.94 70.17 7.47
C GLN A 134 -44.95 68.63 7.56
N LYS A 135 -44.87 67.91 6.43
CA LYS A 135 -44.78 66.43 6.44
C LYS A 135 -43.57 65.92 7.22
N LEU A 136 -42.41 66.54 7.00
CA LEU A 136 -41.19 66.16 7.74
C LEU A 136 -41.32 66.47 9.24
N ALA A 137 -41.94 67.60 9.59
CA ALA A 137 -42.23 67.93 10.98
C ALA A 137 -43.22 66.93 11.59
N GLU A 138 -44.28 66.54 10.88
CA GLU A 138 -45.25 65.53 11.31
C GLU A 138 -44.60 64.16 11.50
N GLU A 139 -43.77 63.69 10.57
CA GLU A 139 -43.00 62.44 10.69
C GLU A 139 -42.05 62.47 11.89
N LYS A 140 -41.35 63.60 12.10
CA LYS A 140 -40.44 63.76 13.23
C LYS A 140 -41.18 63.85 14.56
N LEU A 141 -42.33 64.52 14.60
CA LEU A 141 -43.21 64.54 15.77
C LEU A 141 -43.77 63.15 16.06
N TYR A 142 -44.11 62.38 15.03
CA TYR A 142 -44.57 61.00 15.17
C TYR A 142 -43.47 60.07 15.67
N GLN A 143 -42.25 60.15 15.12
CA GLN A 143 -41.08 59.41 15.61
C GLN A 143 -40.79 59.75 17.06
N HIS A 144 -40.74 61.04 17.39
CA HIS A 144 -40.52 61.52 18.75
C HIS A 144 -41.62 61.05 19.71
N TRP A 145 -42.89 61.05 19.28
CA TRP A 145 -43.99 60.50 20.07
C TRP A 145 -43.83 58.99 20.25
N ARG A 146 -43.52 58.24 19.19
CA ARG A 146 -43.32 56.78 19.23
C ARG A 146 -42.21 56.39 20.20
N GLU A 147 -41.05 57.04 20.11
CA GLU A 147 -39.88 56.75 20.95
C GLU A 147 -40.10 57.14 22.42
N ASN A 148 -40.79 58.25 22.68
CA ASN A 148 -40.97 58.75 24.05
C ASN A 148 -42.21 58.22 24.75
N ASN A 149 -43.20 57.69 24.02
CA ASN A 149 -44.41 57.14 24.60
C ASN A 149 -44.07 55.95 25.52
N PRO A 150 -44.38 56.03 26.82
CA PRO A 150 -44.04 54.98 27.78
C PRO A 150 -44.76 53.65 27.51
N GLU A 151 -45.96 53.67 26.93
CA GLU A 151 -46.71 52.44 26.64
C GLU A 151 -46.11 51.68 25.45
N LEU A 152 -45.63 52.39 24.42
CA LEU A 152 -44.94 51.74 23.28
C LEU A 152 -43.59 51.16 23.69
N ARG A 153 -42.83 51.85 24.56
CA ARG A 153 -41.57 51.31 25.10
C ARG A 153 -41.77 50.07 25.97
N LYS A 154 -42.84 50.04 26.78
CA LYS A 154 -43.21 48.83 27.54
C LYS A 154 -43.56 47.69 26.59
N ALA A 155 -44.40 47.94 25.59
CA ALA A 155 -44.77 46.92 24.61
C ALA A 155 -43.55 46.40 23.83
N GLU A 156 -42.64 47.25 23.36
CA GLU A 156 -41.38 46.82 22.72
C GLU A 156 -40.50 45.99 23.66
N SER A 157 -40.43 46.36 24.94
CA SER A 157 -39.71 45.58 25.96
C SER A 157 -40.38 44.24 26.26
N GLU A 158 -41.71 44.18 26.31
CA GLU A 158 -42.47 42.95 26.52
C GLU A 158 -42.27 41.99 25.34
N MET A 159 -42.39 42.48 24.10
CA MET A 159 -42.11 41.69 22.89
C MET A 159 -40.66 41.19 22.85
N LEU A 160 -39.69 42.02 23.25
CA LEU A 160 -38.30 41.60 23.36
C LEU A 160 -38.11 40.52 24.43
N ASN A 161 -38.74 40.68 25.60
CA ASN A 161 -38.68 39.69 26.67
C ASN A 161 -39.34 38.37 26.25
N GLU A 162 -40.50 38.40 25.60
CA GLU A 162 -41.16 37.22 25.05
C GLU A 162 -40.27 36.51 24.03
N HIS A 163 -39.61 37.27 23.15
CA HIS A 163 -38.67 36.71 22.19
C HIS A 163 -37.46 36.04 22.88
N VAL A 164 -36.82 36.71 23.84
CA VAL A 164 -35.69 36.14 24.60
C VAL A 164 -36.09 34.92 25.40
N VAL A 165 -37.28 34.93 26.02
CA VAL A 165 -37.83 33.77 26.74
C VAL A 165 -38.11 32.61 25.78
N GLY A 166 -38.63 32.90 24.58
CA GLY A 166 -38.80 31.91 23.51
C GLY A 166 -37.48 31.29 23.06
N GLU A 167 -36.49 32.12 22.72
CA GLU A 167 -35.15 31.64 22.30
C GLU A 167 -34.44 30.86 23.41
N TRP A 168 -34.61 31.25 24.68
CA TRP A 168 -34.08 30.50 25.81
C TRP A 168 -34.79 29.16 25.98
N GLY A 169 -36.11 29.11 25.78
CA GLY A 169 -36.88 27.87 25.74
C GLY A 169 -36.37 26.92 24.65
N ASP A 170 -36.18 27.43 23.43
CA ASP A 170 -35.62 26.67 22.30
C ASP A 170 -34.20 26.17 22.61
N GLN A 171 -33.35 27.01 23.22
CA GLN A 171 -32.00 26.63 23.64
C GLN A 171 -32.00 25.51 24.70
N MET A 172 -32.94 25.56 25.65
CA MET A 172 -33.08 24.52 26.67
C MET A 172 -33.56 23.21 26.07
N CYS A 173 -34.55 23.25 25.16
CA CYS A 173 -34.99 22.08 24.40
C CYS A 173 -33.83 21.46 23.59
N GLU A 174 -33.08 22.28 22.83
CA GLU A 174 -31.93 21.80 22.06
C GLU A 174 -30.84 21.18 22.95
N LYS A 175 -30.60 21.77 24.13
CA LYS A 175 -29.66 21.20 25.11
C LYS A 175 -30.13 19.86 25.65
N GLU A 176 -31.43 19.71 25.94
CA GLU A 176 -32.01 18.44 26.39
C GLU A 176 -31.91 17.37 25.30
N GLU A 177 -32.27 17.68 24.05
CA GLU A 177 -32.14 16.77 22.91
C GLU A 177 -30.69 16.32 22.67
N ARG A 178 -29.72 17.22 22.78
CA ARG A 178 -28.28 16.90 22.69
C ARG A 178 -27.83 15.99 23.82
N LEU A 179 -28.31 16.20 25.05
CA LEU A 179 -28.00 15.34 26.19
C LEU A 179 -28.60 13.94 26.02
N GLU A 180 -29.83 13.84 25.52
CA GLU A 180 -30.47 12.55 25.24
C GLU A 180 -29.75 11.79 24.14
N SER A 181 -29.37 12.48 23.06
CA SER A 181 -28.57 11.90 21.97
C SER A 181 -27.20 11.43 22.47
N ALA A 182 -26.51 12.24 23.28
CA ALA A 182 -25.25 11.84 23.91
C ALA A 182 -25.41 10.64 24.85
N ARG A 183 -26.51 10.54 25.61
CA ARG A 183 -26.81 9.37 26.44
C ARG A 183 -27.00 8.12 25.59
N GLN A 184 -27.76 8.21 24.50
CA GLN A 184 -27.99 7.10 23.58
C GLN A 184 -26.69 6.65 22.91
N GLU A 185 -25.85 7.60 22.45
CA GLU A 185 -24.53 7.32 21.90
C GLU A 185 -23.63 6.64 22.92
N ASN A 186 -23.62 7.12 24.17
CA ASN A 186 -22.87 6.49 25.26
C ASN A 186 -23.36 5.07 25.57
N GLU A 187 -24.67 4.80 25.53
CA GLU A 187 -25.21 3.46 25.70
C GLU A 187 -24.79 2.52 24.56
N VAL A 188 -24.84 3.00 23.32
CA VAL A 188 -24.39 2.22 22.15
C VAL A 188 -22.89 1.93 22.25
N PHE A 189 -22.09 2.93 22.59
CA PHE A 189 -20.65 2.78 22.80
C PHE A 189 -20.35 1.78 23.93
N ALA A 190 -21.06 1.88 25.06
CA ALA A 190 -20.90 0.94 26.17
C ALA A 190 -21.24 -0.51 25.77
N ARG A 191 -22.29 -0.71 24.96
CA ARG A 191 -22.63 -2.04 24.42
C ARG A 191 -21.54 -2.56 23.50
N GLN A 192 -21.01 -1.73 22.59
CA GLN A 192 -19.92 -2.10 21.70
C GLN A 192 -18.65 -2.50 22.48
N MET A 193 -18.29 -1.73 23.51
CA MET A 193 -17.15 -2.06 24.38
C MET A 193 -17.35 -3.37 25.14
N GLU A 194 -18.58 -3.65 25.61
CA GLU A 194 -18.90 -4.94 26.24
C GLU A 194 -18.87 -6.10 25.24
N GLU A 195 -19.37 -5.91 24.03
CA GLU A 195 -19.27 -6.90 22.95
C GLU A 195 -17.80 -7.19 22.59
N GLU A 196 -16.97 -6.17 22.46
CA GLU A 196 -15.52 -6.32 22.23
C GLU A 196 -14.83 -7.03 23.40
N ARG A 197 -15.20 -6.72 24.64
CA ARG A 197 -14.67 -7.40 25.83
C ARG A 197 -15.06 -8.87 25.86
N LEU A 198 -16.32 -9.20 25.56
CA LEU A 198 -16.79 -10.58 25.49
C LEU A 198 -16.11 -11.33 24.34
N ALA A 199 -15.98 -10.73 23.17
CA ALA A 199 -15.28 -11.31 22.04
C ALA A 199 -13.79 -11.58 22.35
N ALA A 200 -13.13 -10.65 23.06
CA ALA A 200 -11.75 -10.85 23.52
C ALA A 200 -11.63 -12.01 24.52
N LEU A 201 -12.58 -12.13 25.46
CA LEU A 201 -12.63 -13.25 26.41
C LEU A 201 -12.91 -14.59 25.71
N GLU A 202 -13.80 -14.62 24.73
CA GLU A 202 -14.09 -15.81 23.93
C GLU A 202 -12.88 -16.23 23.10
N LEU A 203 -12.16 -15.29 22.51
CA LEU A 203 -10.92 -15.56 21.76
C LEU A 203 -9.83 -16.14 22.68
N GLU A 204 -9.65 -15.59 23.88
CA GLU A 204 -8.73 -16.16 24.88
C GLU A 204 -9.17 -17.58 25.28
N ARG A 205 -10.46 -17.82 25.51
CA ARG A 205 -10.97 -19.17 25.81
C ARG A 205 -10.69 -20.15 24.67
N GLN A 206 -10.92 -19.75 23.42
CA GLN A 206 -10.61 -20.58 22.25
C GLN A 206 -9.11 -20.88 22.12
N ARG A 207 -8.25 -19.89 22.39
CA ARG A 207 -6.79 -20.09 22.43
C ARG A 207 -6.39 -21.07 23.53
N GLU A 208 -6.98 -20.97 24.70
CA GLU A 208 -6.75 -21.92 25.81
C GLU A 208 -7.24 -23.34 25.45
N GLU A 209 -8.43 -23.47 24.88
CA GLU A 209 -8.98 -24.74 24.41
C GLU A 209 -8.07 -25.38 23.34
N ALA A 210 -7.64 -24.60 22.34
CA ALA A 210 -6.72 -25.05 21.30
C ALA A 210 -5.39 -25.54 21.91
N ARG A 211 -4.80 -24.75 22.82
CA ARG A 211 -3.58 -25.14 23.56
C ARG A 211 -3.78 -26.43 24.35
N LEU A 212 -4.93 -26.61 25.00
CA LEU A 212 -5.22 -27.84 25.73
C LEU A 212 -5.35 -29.05 24.78
N THR A 213 -5.92 -28.87 23.59
CA THR A 213 -5.97 -29.93 22.59
C THR A 213 -4.59 -30.28 22.05
N GLU A 214 -3.74 -29.28 21.77
CA GLU A 214 -2.35 -29.49 21.36
C GLU A 214 -1.53 -30.19 22.45
N GLN A 215 -1.70 -29.80 23.71
CA GLN A 215 -1.04 -30.49 24.83
C GLN A 215 -1.52 -31.94 24.98
N LYS A 216 -2.79 -32.23 24.67
CA LYS A 216 -3.30 -33.61 24.69
C LYS A 216 -2.71 -34.42 23.55
N SER A 217 -2.69 -33.89 22.33
CA SER A 217 -2.09 -34.59 21.18
C SER A 217 -0.60 -34.82 21.37
N LEU A 218 0.14 -33.82 21.87
CA LEU A 218 1.56 -33.98 22.21
C LEU A 218 1.78 -35.07 23.29
N LYS A 219 0.92 -35.13 24.32
CA LYS A 219 0.97 -36.19 25.34
C LYS A 219 0.64 -37.56 24.77
N GLU A 220 -0.28 -37.66 23.82
CA GLU A 220 -0.61 -38.90 23.13
C GLU A 220 0.57 -39.39 22.29
N VAL A 221 1.18 -38.51 21.49
CA VAL A 221 2.39 -38.83 20.71
C VAL A 221 3.54 -39.28 21.63
N LEU A 222 3.79 -38.57 22.74
CA LEU A 222 4.81 -38.98 23.71
C LEU A 222 4.49 -40.33 24.36
N ARG A 223 3.21 -40.65 24.60
CA ARG A 223 2.81 -41.97 25.11
C ARG A 223 3.06 -43.06 24.07
N GLU A 224 2.76 -42.81 22.81
CA GLU A 224 3.04 -43.73 21.71
C GLU A 224 4.55 -43.97 21.56
N GLN A 225 5.37 -42.92 21.56
CA GLN A 225 6.83 -43.02 21.55
C GLN A 225 7.38 -43.80 22.76
N MET A 226 6.83 -43.58 23.96
CA MET A 226 7.22 -44.36 25.14
C MET A 226 6.80 -45.83 25.06
N LEU A 227 5.64 -46.13 24.46
CA LEU A 227 5.21 -47.51 24.24
C LEU A 227 6.12 -48.19 23.21
N GLU A 228 6.44 -47.52 22.10
CA GLU A 228 7.38 -48.01 21.09
C GLU A 228 8.77 -48.25 21.69
N PHE A 229 9.23 -47.35 22.56
CA PHE A 229 10.48 -47.54 23.28
C PHE A 229 10.45 -48.79 24.15
N LYS A 230 9.36 -49.04 24.89
CA LYS A 230 9.20 -50.23 25.73
C LYS A 230 9.12 -51.52 24.91
N THR A 231 8.43 -51.52 23.77
CA THR A 231 8.38 -52.70 22.88
C THR A 231 9.76 -53.01 22.32
N ARG A 232 10.51 -51.98 21.88
CA ARG A 232 11.89 -52.13 21.42
C ARG A 232 12.83 -52.65 22.51
N GLU A 233 12.66 -52.21 23.76
CA GLU A 233 13.41 -52.77 24.89
C GLU A 233 13.09 -54.25 25.15
N ALA A 234 11.83 -54.65 24.99
CA ALA A 234 11.44 -56.06 25.11
C ALA A 234 12.03 -56.90 23.96
N GLU A 235 11.97 -56.40 22.73
CA GLU A 235 12.61 -57.02 21.56
C GLU A 235 14.12 -57.16 21.76
N ALA A 236 14.80 -56.12 22.26
CA ALA A 236 16.24 -56.19 22.56
C ALA A 236 16.57 -57.29 23.59
N LYS A 237 15.70 -57.52 24.58
CA LYS A 237 15.85 -58.65 25.51
C LYS A 237 15.66 -59.99 24.80
N GLN A 238 14.68 -60.10 23.91
CA GLN A 238 14.47 -61.31 23.11
C GLN A 238 15.67 -61.60 22.20
N TRP A 239 16.23 -60.58 21.54
CA TRP A 239 17.43 -60.73 20.72
C TRP A 239 18.64 -61.16 21.53
N ARG A 240 18.81 -60.66 22.76
CA ARG A 240 19.88 -61.14 23.66
C ARG A 240 19.72 -62.61 24.00
N LEU A 241 18.51 -63.05 24.35
CA LEU A 241 18.24 -64.47 24.61
C LEU A 241 18.50 -65.33 23.36
N HIS A 242 18.12 -64.84 22.18
CA HIS A 242 18.39 -65.56 20.94
C HIS A 242 19.89 -65.63 20.62
N GLN A 243 20.63 -64.55 20.85
CA GLN A 243 22.08 -64.51 20.74
C GLN A 243 22.75 -65.50 21.70
N GLU A 244 22.33 -65.54 22.96
CA GLU A 244 22.82 -66.50 23.96
C GLU A 244 22.58 -67.94 23.52
N GLU A 245 21.41 -68.24 22.95
CA GLU A 245 21.08 -69.55 22.40
C GLU A 245 21.97 -69.92 21.20
N LEU A 246 22.19 -69.00 20.25
CA LEU A 246 23.11 -69.23 19.12
C LEU A 246 24.55 -69.44 19.59
N MET A 247 25.00 -68.69 20.60
CA MET A 247 26.32 -68.87 21.20
C MET A 247 26.45 -70.22 21.90
N ARG A 248 25.38 -70.69 22.55
CA ARG A 248 25.32 -72.04 23.12
C ARG A 248 25.43 -73.10 22.03
N GLN A 249 24.68 -72.98 20.94
CA GLN A 249 24.75 -73.91 19.81
C GLN A 249 26.14 -73.94 19.18
N LYS A 250 26.79 -72.77 19.04
CA LYS A 250 28.17 -72.68 18.56
C LYS A 250 29.13 -73.45 19.47
N TRP A 251 29.02 -73.27 20.78
CA TRP A 251 29.84 -73.99 21.75
C TRP A 251 29.59 -75.50 21.73
N GLU A 252 28.32 -75.92 21.61
CA GLU A 252 27.96 -77.33 21.48
C GLU A 252 28.58 -77.97 20.21
N LEU A 253 28.64 -77.23 19.10
CA LEU A 253 29.32 -77.68 17.88
C LEU A 253 30.84 -77.76 18.05
N GLU A 254 31.47 -76.77 18.67
CA GLU A 254 32.90 -76.81 18.98
C GLU A 254 33.25 -78.03 19.85
N GLN A 255 32.38 -78.39 20.80
CA GLN A 255 32.53 -79.62 21.59
C GLN A 255 32.42 -80.88 20.73
N ILE A 256 31.46 -80.93 19.80
CA ILE A 256 31.30 -82.07 18.89
C ILE A 256 32.52 -82.21 17.98
N GLU A 257 33.05 -81.11 17.44
CA GLU A 257 34.27 -81.07 16.64
C GLU A 257 35.49 -81.56 17.41
N GLU A 258 35.66 -81.11 18.64
CA GLU A 258 36.76 -81.54 19.49
C GLU A 258 36.66 -83.04 19.82
N GLN A 259 35.46 -83.54 20.11
CA GLN A 259 35.22 -84.97 20.29
C GLN A 259 35.53 -85.78 19.01
N GLN A 260 35.22 -85.24 17.83
CA GLN A 260 35.59 -85.88 16.55
C GLN A 260 37.10 -85.96 16.41
N ARG A 261 37.81 -84.85 16.63
CA ARG A 261 39.28 -84.80 16.57
C ARG A 261 39.92 -85.81 17.51
N GLN A 262 39.45 -85.89 18.76
CA GLN A 262 39.94 -86.86 19.73
C GLN A 262 39.71 -88.31 19.29
N ARG A 263 38.51 -88.63 18.77
CA ARG A 263 38.21 -89.97 18.23
C ARG A 263 39.12 -90.32 17.04
N GLU A 264 39.41 -89.36 16.18
CA GLU A 264 40.34 -89.56 15.07
C GLU A 264 41.77 -89.80 15.55
N GLU A 265 42.24 -89.04 16.54
CA GLU A 265 43.55 -89.23 17.15
C GLU A 265 43.67 -90.60 17.84
N GLU A 266 42.67 -91.02 18.60
CA GLU A 266 42.64 -92.35 19.22
C GLU A 266 42.70 -93.46 18.17
N ARG A 267 41.99 -93.31 17.05
CA ARG A 267 42.05 -94.26 15.94
C ARG A 267 43.44 -94.28 15.31
N ARG A 268 44.02 -93.10 15.01
CA ARG A 268 45.40 -93.00 14.49
C ARG A 268 46.41 -93.69 15.41
N LYS A 269 46.28 -93.52 16.74
CA LYS A 269 47.12 -94.21 17.75
C LYS A 269 46.94 -95.73 17.69
N LYS A 270 45.70 -96.24 17.57
CA LYS A 270 45.42 -97.68 17.42
C LYS A 270 46.00 -98.25 16.13
N ASP A 271 45.90 -97.53 15.02
CA ASP A 271 46.45 -97.94 13.72
C ASP A 271 47.99 -98.01 13.76
N LEU A 272 48.65 -97.00 14.35
CA LEU A 272 50.09 -96.99 14.63
C LEU A 272 50.49 -98.17 15.54
N GLY A 273 49.73 -98.42 16.61
CA GLY A 273 49.96 -99.55 17.52
C GLY A 273 49.90 -100.91 16.81
N ARG A 274 48.91 -101.11 15.92
CA ARG A 274 48.81 -102.33 15.09
C ARG A 274 50.00 -102.46 14.15
N ALA A 275 50.45 -101.38 13.53
CA ALA A 275 51.62 -101.39 12.65
C ALA A 275 52.90 -101.80 13.41
N LEU A 276 53.12 -101.26 14.61
CA LEU A 276 54.26 -101.62 15.46
C LEU A 276 54.23 -103.09 15.89
N LEU A 277 53.07 -103.62 16.27
CA LEU A 277 52.91 -105.04 16.60
C LEU A 277 53.24 -105.96 15.43
N ARG A 278 52.81 -105.62 14.21
CA ARG A 278 53.17 -106.36 12.99
C ARG A 278 54.68 -106.36 12.76
N GLN A 279 55.34 -105.21 12.95
CA GLN A 279 56.81 -105.12 12.84
C GLN A 279 57.51 -105.98 13.88
N HIS A 280 57.09 -105.91 15.14
CA HIS A 280 57.68 -106.72 16.22
C HIS A 280 57.47 -108.23 15.99
N LYS A 281 56.26 -108.64 15.57
CA LYS A 281 55.98 -110.04 15.20
C LYS A 281 56.89 -110.51 14.05
N ALA A 282 57.04 -109.71 13.01
CA ALA A 282 57.94 -110.02 11.89
C ALA A 282 59.40 -110.17 12.34
N GLN A 283 59.85 -109.31 13.26
CA GLN A 283 61.20 -109.40 13.85
C GLN A 283 61.38 -110.69 14.67
N MET A 284 60.39 -111.08 15.47
CA MET A 284 60.44 -112.32 16.26
C MET A 284 60.45 -113.57 15.37
N MET A 285 59.64 -113.59 14.31
CA MET A 285 59.65 -114.68 13.33
C MET A 285 61.02 -114.81 12.65
N ARG A 286 61.69 -113.69 12.31
CA ARG A 286 63.05 -113.72 11.75
C ARG A 286 64.05 -114.34 12.73
N LYS A 287 64.02 -113.94 14.02
CA LYS A 287 64.90 -114.52 15.04
C LYS A 287 64.63 -116.01 15.27
N SER A 288 63.36 -116.42 15.30
CA SER A 288 62.99 -117.82 15.43
C SER A 288 63.49 -118.68 14.26
N ARG A 289 63.44 -118.15 13.03
CA ARG A 289 64.00 -118.84 11.86
C ARG A 289 65.50 -119.04 11.98
N VAL A 290 66.25 -118.02 12.40
CA VAL A 290 67.71 -118.14 12.63
C VAL A 290 68.01 -119.22 13.68
N ILE A 291 67.28 -119.24 14.80
CA ILE A 291 67.47 -120.26 15.84
C ILE A 291 67.12 -121.67 15.33
N GLN A 292 66.07 -121.80 14.51
CA GLN A 292 65.72 -123.08 13.87
C GLN A 292 66.84 -123.55 12.93
N GLU A 293 67.40 -122.66 12.12
CA GLU A 293 68.54 -122.96 11.24
C GLU A 293 69.78 -123.37 12.04
N GLU A 294 70.08 -122.71 13.16
CA GLU A 294 71.17 -123.10 14.09
C GLU A 294 70.93 -124.50 14.70
N LEU A 295 69.73 -124.78 15.19
CA LEU A 295 69.38 -126.08 15.78
C LEU A 295 69.38 -127.23 14.74
N GLU A 296 69.02 -126.94 13.49
CA GLU A 296 69.11 -127.91 12.39
C GLU A 296 70.56 -128.25 12.05
N GLN A 297 71.47 -127.27 12.11
CA GLN A 297 72.91 -127.49 11.95
C GLN A 297 73.47 -128.34 13.10
N ASP A 298 73.06 -128.07 14.35
CA ASP A 298 73.43 -128.88 15.51
C ASP A 298 72.89 -130.31 15.41
N ARG A 299 71.65 -130.49 14.91
CA ARG A 299 71.06 -131.81 14.63
C ARG A 299 71.88 -132.59 13.61
N GLN A 300 72.29 -131.94 12.51
CA GLN A 300 73.13 -132.56 11.48
C GLN A 300 74.50 -132.96 12.04
N LEU A 301 75.08 -132.16 12.94
CA LEU A 301 76.33 -132.50 13.62
C LEU A 301 76.17 -133.76 14.50
N LEU A 302 75.09 -133.84 15.30
CA LEU A 302 74.80 -135.01 16.13
C LEU A 302 74.51 -136.26 15.28
N GLU A 303 73.77 -136.13 14.17
CA GLU A 303 73.56 -137.23 13.22
C GLU A 303 74.90 -137.72 12.65
N SER A 304 75.83 -136.83 12.30
CA SER A 304 77.17 -137.20 11.82
C SER A 304 78.04 -137.90 12.89
N LEU A 305 77.77 -137.67 14.18
CA LEU A 305 78.46 -138.34 15.28
C LEU A 305 77.85 -139.72 15.55
N ILE A 306 76.52 -139.84 15.49
CA ILE A 306 75.81 -141.12 15.61
C ILE A 306 76.17 -142.04 14.46
N GLU A 307 76.23 -141.54 13.22
CA GLU A 307 76.68 -142.32 12.05
C GLU A 307 78.08 -142.91 12.31
N LYS A 308 79.01 -142.14 12.86
CA LYS A 308 80.36 -142.59 13.24
C LYS A 308 80.40 -143.56 14.43
N GLU A 309 79.49 -143.44 15.40
CA GLU A 309 79.35 -144.42 16.49
C GLU A 309 78.71 -145.73 16.01
N THR A 310 77.77 -145.65 15.05
CA THR A 310 77.17 -146.83 14.44
C THR A 310 78.13 -147.58 13.51
N GLU A 311 79.06 -146.87 12.85
CA GLU A 311 80.19 -147.47 12.13
C GLU A 311 81.13 -148.26 13.06
N ASN A 312 81.22 -147.91 14.35
CA ASN A 312 82.01 -148.65 15.34
C ASN A 312 81.27 -149.87 15.94
N ALA A 313 79.98 -150.05 15.68
CA ALA A 313 79.13 -151.08 16.30
C ALA A 313 78.77 -152.25 15.35
N THR A 314 79.55 -152.50 14.30
CA THR A 314 79.24 -153.52 13.28
C THR A 314 80.04 -154.82 13.45
N LEU A 315 79.70 -155.63 14.45
CA LEU A 315 80.01 -157.07 14.43
C LEU A 315 78.83 -157.87 15.02
N GLN A 316 78.09 -158.52 14.10
CA GLN A 316 77.05 -159.55 14.27
C GLN A 316 75.59 -159.05 14.47
N THR A 317 74.76 -159.06 13.40
CA THR A 317 73.73 -160.12 13.17
C THR A 317 73.00 -159.94 11.83
N ALA A 318 73.45 -160.66 10.80
CA ALA A 318 73.00 -160.60 9.40
C ALA A 318 71.53 -161.01 9.09
N ARG A 319 70.68 -161.25 10.10
CA ARG A 319 69.25 -161.57 9.88
C ARG A 319 68.29 -160.67 10.65
N ARG A 320 68.78 -159.90 11.63
CA ARG A 320 68.05 -158.78 12.24
C ARG A 320 68.36 -157.46 11.52
N GLU A 321 69.53 -157.37 10.88
CA GLU A 321 69.96 -156.21 10.07
C GLU A 321 69.10 -156.03 8.82
N GLN A 322 68.69 -157.07 8.08
CA GLN A 322 67.85 -156.88 6.89
C GLN A 322 66.45 -156.37 7.25
N SER A 323 65.77 -156.95 8.25
CA SER A 323 64.47 -156.43 8.69
C SER A 323 64.56 -155.06 9.37
N ARG A 324 65.68 -154.74 10.04
CA ARG A 324 65.95 -153.39 10.55
C ARG A 324 66.28 -152.40 9.44
N ALA A 325 67.03 -152.81 8.42
CA ALA A 325 67.40 -151.99 7.27
C ALA A 325 66.19 -151.73 6.36
N ASP A 326 65.34 -152.72 6.12
CA ASP A 326 64.08 -152.53 5.38
C ASP A 326 63.10 -151.64 6.16
N ALA A 327 63.02 -151.80 7.49
CA ALA A 327 62.22 -150.92 8.35
C ALA A 327 62.82 -149.52 8.48
N GLN A 328 64.15 -149.37 8.50
CA GLN A 328 64.85 -148.08 8.53
C GLN A 328 64.79 -147.37 7.18
N TRP A 329 64.91 -148.11 6.07
CA TRP A 329 64.74 -147.60 4.71
C TRP A 329 63.30 -147.13 4.50
N MET A 330 62.32 -147.95 4.89
CA MET A 330 60.91 -147.55 4.81
C MET A 330 60.59 -146.39 5.77
N LYS A 331 61.21 -146.34 6.96
CA LYS A 331 61.13 -145.18 7.86
C LYS A 331 61.73 -143.93 7.22
N GLN A 332 62.91 -143.99 6.62
CA GLN A 332 63.56 -142.87 5.93
C GLN A 332 62.74 -142.40 4.73
N VAL A 333 62.24 -143.32 3.91
CA VAL A 333 61.37 -142.99 2.77
C VAL A 333 60.07 -142.32 3.24
N ILE A 334 59.46 -142.80 4.33
CA ILE A 334 58.26 -142.17 4.91
C ILE A 334 58.61 -140.81 5.52
N GLU A 335 59.74 -140.67 6.21
CA GLU A 335 60.20 -139.39 6.77
C GLU A 335 60.50 -138.37 5.68
N ASP A 336 61.11 -138.78 4.57
CA ASP A 336 61.41 -137.91 3.44
C ASP A 336 60.16 -137.54 2.64
N GLN A 337 59.21 -138.48 2.48
CA GLN A 337 57.88 -138.15 1.94
C GLN A 337 57.12 -137.20 2.85
N LEU A 338 57.19 -137.38 4.18
CA LEU A 338 56.57 -136.48 5.15
C LEU A 338 57.20 -135.08 5.12
N LYS A 339 58.52 -134.97 4.93
CA LYS A 339 59.21 -133.68 4.75
C LYS A 339 58.79 -132.99 3.45
N LEU A 340 58.66 -133.74 2.35
CA LEU A 340 58.19 -133.23 1.07
C LEU A 340 56.74 -132.75 1.14
N GLU A 341 55.84 -133.51 1.77
CA GLU A 341 54.45 -133.08 1.97
C GLU A 341 54.38 -131.87 2.89
N LYS A 342 55.17 -131.79 3.98
CA LYS A 342 55.26 -130.58 4.81
C LYS A 342 55.77 -129.36 4.05
N ALA A 343 56.73 -129.53 3.14
CA ALA A 343 57.22 -128.45 2.29
C ALA A 343 56.13 -127.97 1.31
N ARG A 344 55.39 -128.91 0.69
CA ARG A 344 54.25 -128.62 -0.17
C ARG A 344 53.10 -127.93 0.59
N GLU A 345 52.78 -128.40 1.79
CA GLU A 345 51.81 -127.78 2.69
C GLU A 345 52.23 -126.34 3.03
N ALA A 346 53.52 -126.12 3.34
CA ALA A 346 54.05 -124.79 3.62
C ALA A 346 54.01 -123.84 2.39
N GLU A 347 54.28 -124.36 1.19
CA GLU A 347 54.13 -123.60 -0.07
C GLU A 347 52.67 -123.24 -0.34
N LEU A 348 51.74 -124.17 -0.15
CA LEU A 348 50.30 -123.91 -0.26
C LEU A 348 49.83 -122.88 0.77
N ASP A 349 50.27 -122.99 2.02
CA ASP A 349 49.98 -122.02 3.09
C ASP A 349 50.54 -120.63 2.77
N MET A 350 51.73 -120.54 2.19
CA MET A 350 52.32 -119.28 1.73
C MET A 350 51.48 -118.63 0.63
N LEU A 351 51.05 -119.40 -0.37
CA LEU A 351 50.19 -118.89 -1.44
C LEU A 351 48.83 -118.39 -0.90
N TYR A 352 48.20 -119.13 0.03
CA TYR A 352 46.98 -118.69 0.69
C TYR A 352 47.18 -117.41 1.51
N GLN A 353 48.32 -117.27 2.21
CA GLN A 353 48.66 -116.06 2.95
C GLN A 353 48.87 -114.85 2.03
N GLU A 354 49.52 -115.03 0.88
CA GLU A 354 49.75 -113.97 -0.10
C GLU A 354 48.46 -113.50 -0.77
N GLU A 355 47.59 -114.42 -1.19
CA GLU A 355 46.28 -114.08 -1.74
C GLU A 355 45.40 -113.38 -0.69
N ALA A 356 45.39 -113.90 0.54
CA ALA A 356 44.69 -113.26 1.66
C ALA A 356 45.24 -111.85 1.94
N ALA A 357 46.56 -111.65 1.89
CA ALA A 357 47.18 -110.34 2.09
C ALA A 357 46.82 -109.34 0.97
N ARG A 358 46.81 -109.77 -0.30
CA ARG A 358 46.39 -108.93 -1.43
C ARG A 358 44.92 -108.55 -1.33
N MET A 359 44.04 -109.50 -0.99
CA MET A 359 42.63 -109.23 -0.77
C MET A 359 42.40 -108.31 0.42
N TRP A 360 43.18 -108.48 1.49
CA TRP A 360 43.17 -107.59 2.64
C TRP A 360 43.57 -106.16 2.27
N GLN A 361 44.69 -105.98 1.55
CA GLN A 361 45.13 -104.65 1.09
C GLN A 361 44.08 -103.94 0.22
N LYS A 362 43.42 -104.66 -0.70
CA LYS A 362 42.32 -104.09 -1.50
C LYS A 362 41.19 -103.58 -0.60
N ARG A 363 40.74 -104.40 0.35
CA ARG A 363 39.69 -104.02 1.32
C ARG A 363 40.12 -102.86 2.21
N GLU A 364 41.36 -102.84 2.67
CA GLU A 364 41.93 -101.76 3.49
C GLU A 364 41.93 -100.44 2.70
N SER A 365 42.27 -100.48 1.40
CA SER A 365 42.22 -99.30 0.53
C SER A 365 40.79 -98.80 0.24
N GLU A 366 39.81 -99.71 0.11
CA GLU A 366 38.39 -99.37 -0.02
C GLU A 366 37.88 -98.69 1.25
N TRP A 367 38.18 -99.27 2.41
CA TRP A 367 37.81 -98.71 3.70
C TRP A 367 38.48 -97.37 3.97
N GLU A 368 39.74 -97.16 3.56
CA GLU A 368 40.41 -95.87 3.72
C GLU A 368 39.75 -94.79 2.83
N LYS A 369 39.36 -95.13 1.60
CA LYS A 369 38.63 -94.21 0.71
C LYS A 369 37.25 -93.85 1.29
N GLU A 370 36.51 -94.85 1.75
CA GLU A 370 35.20 -94.64 2.37
C GLU A 370 35.33 -93.80 3.65
N ARG A 371 36.36 -94.06 4.46
CA ARG A 371 36.69 -93.27 5.65
C ARG A 371 36.97 -91.81 5.28
N GLN A 372 37.83 -91.56 4.30
CA GLN A 372 38.14 -90.19 3.86
C GLN A 372 36.89 -89.48 3.33
N ALA A 373 36.03 -90.17 2.58
CA ALA A 373 34.77 -89.60 2.12
C ALA A 373 33.84 -89.25 3.29
N ARG A 374 33.70 -90.13 4.29
CA ARG A 374 32.92 -89.87 5.51
C ARG A 374 33.48 -88.70 6.31
N GLN A 375 34.81 -88.59 6.42
CA GLN A 375 35.48 -87.48 7.11
C GLN A 375 35.25 -86.15 6.40
N ARG A 376 35.38 -86.10 5.07
CA ARG A 376 35.09 -84.90 4.27
C ARG A 376 33.64 -84.47 4.43
N LEU A 377 32.70 -85.40 4.27
CA LEU A 377 31.28 -85.11 4.43
C LEU A 377 30.95 -84.62 5.85
N MET A 378 31.58 -85.19 6.87
CA MET A 378 31.41 -84.72 8.25
C MET A 378 31.99 -83.31 8.46
N ALA A 379 33.16 -83.01 7.88
CA ALA A 379 33.75 -81.68 7.93
C ALA A 379 32.86 -80.65 7.22
N GLU A 380 32.36 -80.98 6.02
CA GLU A 380 31.42 -80.14 5.27
C GLU A 380 30.16 -79.82 6.08
N VAL A 381 29.53 -80.83 6.70
CA VAL A 381 28.34 -80.65 7.55
C VAL A 381 28.62 -79.73 8.74
N LEU A 382 29.78 -79.86 9.38
CA LEU A 382 30.15 -79.02 10.52
C LEU A 382 30.48 -77.59 10.09
N GLU A 383 31.23 -77.41 9.00
CA GLU A 383 31.53 -76.09 8.41
C GLU A 383 30.26 -75.37 7.95
N GLU A 384 29.35 -76.06 7.26
CA GLU A 384 28.05 -75.50 6.86
C GLU A 384 27.23 -75.08 8.07
N ARG A 385 27.20 -75.90 9.13
CA ARG A 385 26.45 -75.56 10.35
C ARG A 385 27.08 -74.39 11.10
N GLN A 386 28.41 -74.32 11.15
CA GLN A 386 29.12 -73.17 11.70
C GLN A 386 28.81 -71.90 10.92
N ALA A 387 28.83 -71.96 9.59
CA ALA A 387 28.49 -70.84 8.71
C ALA A 387 27.05 -70.36 8.92
N GLN A 388 26.09 -71.30 9.01
CA GLN A 388 24.69 -70.96 9.32
C GLN A 388 24.56 -70.20 10.65
N ILE A 389 25.25 -70.64 11.70
CA ILE A 389 25.20 -69.96 13.00
C ILE A 389 25.89 -68.61 12.94
N SER A 390 27.02 -68.47 12.22
CA SER A 390 27.67 -67.17 12.07
C SER A 390 26.82 -66.19 11.28
N ASP A 391 26.13 -66.64 10.23
CA ASP A 391 25.24 -65.82 9.42
C ASP A 391 24.05 -65.35 10.27
N GLN A 392 23.43 -66.25 11.05
CA GLN A 392 22.36 -65.91 11.99
C GLN A 392 22.82 -64.92 13.06
N LEU A 393 24.04 -65.08 13.60
CA LEU A 393 24.60 -64.12 14.55
C LEU A 393 24.83 -62.75 13.91
N HIS A 394 25.29 -62.71 12.66
CA HIS A 394 25.52 -61.46 11.93
C HIS A 394 24.21 -60.74 11.59
N GLU A 395 23.20 -61.46 11.09
CA GLU A 395 21.85 -60.91 10.88
C GLU A 395 21.27 -60.34 12.17
N LEU A 396 21.43 -61.07 13.28
CA LEU A 396 20.98 -60.61 14.58
C LEU A 396 21.74 -59.36 15.07
N GLN A 397 23.05 -59.27 14.80
CA GLN A 397 23.83 -58.07 15.09
C GLN A 397 23.33 -56.86 14.28
N GLN A 398 23.06 -57.03 12.99
CA GLN A 398 22.50 -55.96 12.15
C GLN A 398 21.15 -55.48 12.68
N GLN A 399 20.25 -56.42 13.03
CA GLN A 399 18.95 -56.08 13.61
C GLN A 399 19.07 -55.37 14.96
N GLN A 400 20.04 -55.77 15.80
CA GLN A 400 20.34 -55.07 17.05
C GLN A 400 20.84 -53.65 16.80
N GLU A 401 21.75 -53.45 15.83
CA GLU A 401 22.27 -52.14 15.46
C GLU A 401 21.19 -51.20 14.93
N GLU A 402 20.33 -51.68 14.02
CA GLU A 402 19.20 -50.91 13.50
C GLU A 402 18.22 -50.52 14.62
N SER A 403 17.90 -51.46 15.51
CA SER A 403 17.03 -51.20 16.66
C SER A 403 17.66 -50.18 17.63
N LEU A 404 18.98 -50.24 17.84
CA LEU A 404 19.70 -49.26 18.65
C LEU A 404 19.64 -47.86 18.04
N VAL A 405 19.90 -47.73 16.74
CA VAL A 405 19.81 -46.43 16.03
C VAL A 405 18.41 -45.85 16.16
N ARG A 406 17.36 -46.64 15.90
CA ARG A 406 15.97 -46.20 16.07
C ARG A 406 15.64 -45.81 17.50
N ARG A 407 16.15 -46.55 18.49
CA ARG A 407 15.96 -46.21 19.90
C ARG A 407 16.65 -44.90 20.27
N GLU A 408 17.84 -44.65 19.75
CA GLU A 408 18.53 -43.36 19.92
C GLU A 408 17.76 -42.21 19.27
N GLU A 409 17.19 -42.41 18.08
CA GLU A 409 16.32 -41.44 17.42
C GLU A 409 15.12 -41.10 18.30
N LEU A 410 14.39 -42.10 18.82
CA LEU A 410 13.26 -41.88 19.74
C LEU A 410 13.67 -41.12 21.00
N VAL A 411 14.83 -41.45 21.59
CA VAL A 411 15.33 -40.73 22.77
C VAL A 411 15.64 -39.28 22.44
N ARG A 412 16.28 -39.01 21.29
CA ARG A 412 16.56 -37.64 20.84
C ARG A 412 15.27 -36.86 20.61
N GLU A 413 14.27 -37.45 19.96
CA GLU A 413 12.96 -36.81 19.76
C GLU A 413 12.26 -36.48 21.09
N MET A 414 12.23 -37.42 22.03
CA MET A 414 11.66 -37.19 23.37
C MET A 414 12.43 -36.10 24.14
N GLU A 415 13.76 -36.09 24.05
CA GLU A 415 14.59 -35.04 24.69
C GLU A 415 14.35 -33.66 24.07
N LEU A 416 14.24 -33.59 22.74
CA LEU A 416 13.93 -32.34 22.03
C LEU A 416 12.55 -31.82 22.44
N ALA A 417 11.52 -32.67 22.41
CA ALA A 417 10.18 -32.31 22.85
C ALA A 417 10.17 -31.85 24.32
N GLN A 418 10.96 -32.50 25.20
CA GLN A 418 11.08 -32.07 26.59
C GLN A 418 11.79 -30.72 26.73
N ARG A 419 12.82 -30.44 25.91
CA ARG A 419 13.52 -29.15 25.90
C ARG A 419 12.61 -28.03 25.40
N GLU A 420 11.90 -28.25 24.30
CA GLU A 420 10.94 -27.29 23.76
C GLU A 420 9.82 -26.99 24.76
N ALA A 421 9.26 -28.01 25.41
CA ALA A 421 8.24 -27.83 26.46
C ALA A 421 8.77 -26.98 27.64
N ARG A 422 10.03 -27.20 28.06
CA ARG A 422 10.66 -26.39 29.12
C ARG A 422 10.89 -24.96 28.68
N GLN A 423 11.39 -24.74 27.46
CA GLN A 423 11.60 -23.39 26.92
C GLN A 423 10.29 -22.62 26.81
N GLU A 424 9.22 -23.27 26.33
CA GLU A 424 7.91 -22.65 26.24
C GLU A 424 7.34 -22.29 27.63
N GLU A 425 7.57 -23.12 28.64
CA GLU A 425 7.19 -22.83 30.02
C GLU A 425 7.99 -21.64 30.58
N GLU A 426 9.31 -21.59 30.35
CA GLU A 426 10.16 -20.46 30.74
C GLU A 426 9.74 -19.16 30.06
N ASP A 427 9.47 -19.18 28.76
CA ASP A 427 9.05 -17.99 28.00
C ASP A 427 7.66 -17.51 28.44
N ARG A 428 6.76 -18.43 28.82
CA ARG A 428 5.48 -18.07 29.45
C ARG A 428 5.67 -17.38 30.79
N GLU A 429 6.53 -17.92 31.66
CA GLU A 429 6.83 -17.29 32.95
C GLU A 429 7.48 -15.91 32.76
N ARG A 430 8.41 -15.77 31.80
CA ARG A 430 8.99 -14.48 31.43
C ARG A 430 7.93 -13.49 30.95
N GLY A 431 7.03 -13.91 30.06
CA GLY A 431 5.94 -13.08 29.55
C GLY A 431 4.98 -12.62 30.66
N LYS A 432 4.70 -13.48 31.64
CA LYS A 432 3.92 -13.10 32.84
C LYS A 432 4.65 -12.07 33.68
N LEU A 433 5.96 -12.25 33.89
CA LEU A 433 6.79 -11.31 34.65
C LEU A 433 6.88 -9.95 33.96
N THR A 434 7.11 -9.90 32.64
CA THR A 434 7.14 -8.63 31.89
C THR A 434 5.80 -7.92 31.97
N THR A 435 4.70 -8.62 31.70
CA THR A 435 3.35 -8.05 31.79
C THR A 435 3.07 -7.51 33.19
N ARG A 436 3.50 -8.21 34.24
CA ARG A 436 3.36 -7.75 35.63
C ARG A 436 4.15 -6.47 35.89
N VAL A 437 5.41 -6.42 35.47
CA VAL A 437 6.27 -5.24 35.62
C VAL A 437 5.68 -4.03 34.88
N ASP A 438 5.23 -4.23 33.64
CA ASP A 438 4.61 -3.19 32.83
C ASP A 438 3.34 -2.63 33.50
N LEU A 439 2.50 -3.51 34.07
CA LEU A 439 1.32 -3.10 34.83
C LEU A 439 1.69 -2.34 36.11
N GLU A 440 2.71 -2.80 36.85
CA GLU A 440 3.23 -2.11 38.04
C GLU A 440 3.77 -0.70 37.67
N GLU A 441 4.46 -0.57 36.54
CA GLU A 441 4.93 0.72 36.02
C GLU A 441 3.77 1.64 35.61
N GLN A 442 2.76 1.12 34.91
CA GLN A 442 1.55 1.89 34.57
C GLN A 442 0.82 2.38 35.82
N MET A 443 0.65 1.53 36.84
CA MET A 443 0.05 1.92 38.11
C MET A 443 0.87 3.03 38.80
N HIS A 444 2.20 2.88 38.84
CA HIS A 444 3.07 3.88 39.44
C HIS A 444 3.03 5.21 38.66
N ASN A 445 3.04 5.17 37.34
CA ASN A 445 2.92 6.35 36.49
C ASN A 445 1.58 7.06 36.68
N ARG A 446 0.48 6.31 36.78
CA ARG A 446 -0.84 6.86 37.09
C ARG A 446 -0.87 7.51 38.48
N GLN A 447 -0.33 6.85 39.50
CA GLN A 447 -0.22 7.43 40.84
C GLN A 447 0.62 8.72 40.85
N ARG A 448 1.71 8.76 40.08
CA ARG A 448 2.53 9.97 39.92
C ARG A 448 1.73 11.08 39.25
N GLN A 449 1.02 10.80 38.16
CA GLN A 449 0.17 11.78 37.49
C GLN A 449 -0.93 12.32 38.40
N GLU A 450 -1.59 11.44 39.17
CA GLU A 450 -2.61 11.85 40.15
C GLU A 450 -2.01 12.73 41.26
N ALA A 451 -0.79 12.43 41.73
CA ALA A 451 -0.08 13.25 42.70
C ALA A 451 0.31 14.63 42.13
N GLU A 452 0.83 14.67 40.90
CA GLU A 452 1.16 15.92 40.20
C GLU A 452 -0.08 16.79 39.95
N ALA A 453 -1.20 16.19 39.55
CA ALA A 453 -2.47 16.90 39.37
C ALA A 453 -2.94 17.51 40.69
N ARG A 454 -2.91 16.75 41.79
CA ARG A 454 -3.25 17.27 43.13
C ARG A 454 -2.33 18.41 43.57
N GLU A 455 -1.04 18.35 43.26
CA GLU A 455 -0.11 19.44 43.55
C GLU A 455 -0.37 20.68 42.68
N ARG A 456 -0.76 20.51 41.41
CA ARG A 456 -1.20 21.62 40.55
C ARG A 456 -2.47 22.28 41.07
N GLU A 457 -3.50 21.51 41.42
CA GLU A 457 -4.72 22.03 42.03
C GLU A 457 -4.43 22.80 43.34
N ARG A 458 -3.52 22.28 44.17
CA ARG A 458 -3.07 22.98 45.39
C ARG A 458 -2.35 24.28 45.07
N PHE A 459 -1.54 24.31 44.01
CA PHE A 459 -0.83 25.51 43.58
C PHE A 459 -1.79 26.56 43.02
N GLU A 460 -2.75 26.16 42.18
CA GLU A 460 -3.82 27.00 41.63
C GLU A 460 -4.65 27.60 42.77
N LEU A 461 -5.12 26.78 43.71
CA LEU A 461 -5.87 27.26 44.87
C LEU A 461 -5.05 28.23 45.74
N ARG A 462 -3.74 28.02 45.88
CA ARG A 462 -2.85 28.97 46.57
C ARG A 462 -2.68 30.26 45.79
N HIS A 463 -2.70 30.20 44.45
CA HIS A 463 -2.62 31.36 43.59
C HIS A 463 -3.90 32.19 43.68
N GLU A 464 -5.07 31.54 43.53
CA GLU A 464 -6.39 32.16 43.71
C GLU A 464 -6.51 32.85 45.07
N ARG A 465 -6.10 32.17 46.16
CA ARG A 465 -6.08 32.78 47.50
C ARG A 465 -5.19 34.02 47.59
N LYS A 466 -4.03 34.02 46.94
CA LYS A 466 -3.15 35.21 46.91
C LYS A 466 -3.76 36.35 46.11
N GLU A 467 -4.40 36.05 44.97
CA GLU A 467 -5.12 37.05 44.19
C GLU A 467 -6.29 37.64 44.98
N GLU A 468 -7.03 36.83 45.75
CA GLU A 468 -8.06 37.29 46.67
C GLU A 468 -7.48 38.18 47.77
N GLU A 469 -6.37 37.78 48.42
CA GLU A 469 -5.66 38.57 49.43
C GLU A 469 -5.15 39.91 48.86
N ASP A 470 -4.54 39.90 47.68
CA ASP A 470 -4.07 41.10 46.97
C ASP A 470 -5.23 42.04 46.61
N TYR A 471 -6.37 41.49 46.18
CA TYR A 471 -7.59 42.24 45.90
C TYR A 471 -8.19 42.86 47.17
N GLU A 472 -8.24 42.11 48.28
CA GLU A 472 -8.66 42.63 49.58
C GLU A 472 -7.76 43.76 50.07
N ASP A 473 -6.43 43.63 49.92
CA ASP A 473 -5.48 44.65 50.31
C ASP A 473 -5.57 45.90 49.42
N LEU A 474 -5.81 45.74 48.12
CA LEU A 474 -6.16 46.85 47.23
C LEU A 474 -7.44 47.55 47.71
N LEU A 475 -8.47 46.80 48.09
CA LEU A 475 -9.72 47.33 48.63
C LEU A 475 -9.48 48.10 49.95
N ARG A 476 -8.60 47.58 50.82
CA ARG A 476 -8.20 48.25 52.08
C ARG A 476 -7.44 49.55 51.81
N GLN A 477 -6.52 49.56 50.85
CA GLN A 477 -5.80 50.77 50.46
C GLN A 477 -6.74 51.81 49.84
N GLU A 478 -7.65 51.40 48.96
CA GLU A 478 -8.62 52.28 48.32
C GLU A 478 -9.64 52.83 49.34
N THR A 479 -10.10 52.00 50.29
CA THR A 479 -10.96 52.45 51.40
C THR A 479 -10.23 53.38 52.36
N GLN A 480 -8.94 53.18 52.62
CA GLN A 480 -8.11 54.12 53.38
C GLN A 480 -7.89 55.44 52.63
N ARG A 481 -7.64 55.40 51.32
CA ARG A 481 -7.57 56.60 50.46
C ARG A 481 -8.89 57.36 50.46
N MET A 482 -10.02 56.66 50.33
CA MET A 482 -11.37 57.23 50.43
C MET A 482 -11.64 57.86 51.81
N ARG A 483 -11.15 57.24 52.89
CA ARG A 483 -11.23 57.82 54.25
C ARG A 483 -10.36 59.09 54.41
N LEU A 484 -9.18 59.14 53.78
CA LEU A 484 -8.25 60.27 53.86
C LEU A 484 -8.63 61.44 52.93
N GLN A 485 -9.16 61.17 51.75
CA GLN A 485 -9.65 62.20 50.82
C GLN A 485 -11.03 62.75 51.19
N GLY A 486 -11.75 62.07 52.09
CA GLY A 486 -13.15 62.38 52.38
C GLY A 486 -14.04 62.04 51.19
N PHE A 487 -15.31 61.76 51.46
CA PHE A 487 -16.29 61.54 50.40
C PHE A 487 -16.50 62.85 49.63
N THR A 488 -15.92 62.97 48.44
CA THR A 488 -16.28 64.01 47.48
C THR A 488 -17.48 63.52 46.66
N PRO A 489 -18.68 64.13 46.80
CA PRO A 489 -19.77 63.88 45.87
C PRO A 489 -19.26 64.14 44.46
N ARG A 490 -19.52 63.23 43.53
CA ARG A 490 -19.20 63.44 42.12
C ARG A 490 -20.04 64.62 41.65
N ASP A 491 -19.42 65.78 41.44
CA ASP A 491 -20.09 66.95 40.90
C ASP A 491 -20.49 66.66 39.45
N HIS A 492 -21.78 66.39 39.24
CA HIS A 492 -22.39 66.31 37.91
C HIS A 492 -22.72 67.72 37.38
N SER A 493 -21.91 68.73 37.74
CA SER A 493 -22.11 70.09 37.24
C SER A 493 -21.77 70.11 35.75
N ARG A 494 -22.76 70.48 34.93
CA ARG A 494 -22.55 70.79 33.50
C ARG A 494 -21.47 71.87 33.43
N LYS A 495 -20.31 71.55 32.86
CA LYS A 495 -19.31 72.55 32.46
C LYS A 495 -20.00 73.53 31.50
N GLN A 496 -20.37 74.72 32.00
CA GLN A 496 -20.68 75.84 31.13
C GLN A 496 -19.36 76.29 30.51
N ALA A 497 -19.20 76.02 29.21
CA ALA A 497 -18.17 76.65 28.41
C ALA A 497 -18.44 78.17 28.39
N TRP A 498 -17.50 78.95 28.92
CA TRP A 498 -17.47 80.40 28.71
C TRP A 498 -16.67 80.70 27.43
N MET A 499 -17.31 81.49 26.56
CA MET A 499 -16.86 82.20 25.34
C MET A 499 -15.89 81.52 24.37
#